data_AF-C5JAV1-F1
#
_entry.id   AF-C5JAV1-F1
#
_cell.length_a   1.000
_cell.length_b   1.000
_cell.length_c   1.000
_cell.angle_alpha   90.00
_cell.angle_beta   90.00
_cell.angle_gamma   90.00
#
_symmetry.space_group_name_H-M   'P 1'
#
loop_
_entity.id
_entity.type
_entity.pdbx_description
1 polymer ?
#
loop_
_entity_poly.entity_id
_entity_poly.type
_entity_poly.pdbx_seq_one_letter_code
_entity_poly.pdbx_strand_id
1 'polypeptide(L)'
;MVREIVRRVRPEEEETMMSLFAQDMMAKGRQEGRQEGRQEGIKLGEQRGRQEEAAYMLLKQMRRKFGPTPEWVVEKVRSANLETIEIWSDNFVFANSVNEVFAS
;
A
#
# COMPACT_ATOMS: atom_id res chain seq x y z
N MET A 1 -3.49 40.45 0.25
CA MET A 1 -2.87 41.43 -0.68
C MET A 1 -3.69 41.58 -1.96
N VAL A 2 -3.91 40.52 -2.77
CA VAL A 2 -4.71 40.61 -4.02
C VAL A 2 -6.17 41.00 -3.79
N ARG A 3 -6.86 40.37 -2.82
CA ARG A 3 -8.25 40.71 -2.48
C ARG A 3 -8.45 42.18 -2.10
N GLU A 4 -7.51 42.74 -1.35
CA GLU A 4 -7.57 44.14 -0.92
C GLU A 4 -7.34 45.12 -2.08
N ILE A 5 -6.51 44.75 -3.05
CA ILE A 5 -6.31 45.51 -4.30
C ILE A 5 -7.59 45.49 -5.13
N VAL A 6 -8.21 44.31 -5.32
CA VAL A 6 -9.47 44.17 -6.06
C VAL A 6 -10.57 45.01 -5.43
N ARG A 7 -10.72 44.95 -4.10
CA ARG A 7 -11.73 45.74 -3.37
C ARG A 7 -11.54 47.25 -3.50
N ARG A 8 -10.30 47.73 -3.70
CA ARG A 8 -9.99 49.17 -3.89
C ARG A 8 -10.10 49.61 -5.35
N VAL A 9 -9.76 48.75 -6.31
CA VAL A 9 -9.63 49.11 -7.73
C VAL A 9 -10.85 48.71 -8.55
N ARG A 10 -11.49 47.57 -8.25
CA ARG A 10 -12.68 47.02 -8.93
C ARG A 10 -13.57 46.21 -7.96
N PRO A 11 -14.27 46.87 -7.01
CA PRO A 11 -15.08 46.21 -6.00
C PRO A 11 -16.23 45.35 -6.57
N GLU A 12 -16.77 45.73 -7.73
CA GLU A 12 -17.82 45.00 -8.44
C GLU A 12 -17.38 43.62 -8.95
N GLU A 13 -16.09 43.41 -9.16
CA GLU A 13 -15.52 42.12 -9.59
C GLU A 13 -15.12 41.22 -8.40
N GLU A 14 -15.16 41.71 -7.15
CA GLU A 14 -14.68 40.97 -5.97
C GLU A 14 -15.43 39.64 -5.79
N GLU A 15 -16.75 39.65 -5.88
CA GLU A 15 -17.57 38.45 -5.70
C GLU A 15 -17.30 37.40 -6.78
N THR A 16 -17.23 37.83 -8.04
CA THR A 16 -16.91 36.95 -9.16
C THR A 16 -15.50 36.35 -9.02
N MET A 17 -14.50 37.16 -8.69
CA MET A 17 -13.15 36.66 -8.46
C MET A 17 -13.10 35.67 -7.29
N MET A 18 -13.74 35.98 -6.16
CA MET A 18 -13.80 35.08 -5.00
C MET A 18 -14.48 33.75 -5.35
N SER A 19 -15.55 33.77 -6.14
CA SER A 19 -16.23 32.56 -6.63
C SER A 19 -15.31 31.72 -7.53
N LEU A 20 -14.61 32.35 -8.48
CA LEU A 20 -13.64 31.67 -9.33
C LEU A 20 -12.48 31.07 -8.52
N PHE A 21 -11.95 31.80 -7.54
CA PHE A 21 -10.94 31.27 -6.63
C PHE A 21 -11.44 30.06 -5.84
N ALA A 22 -12.68 30.10 -5.33
CA ALA A 22 -13.27 28.98 -4.62
C ALA A 22 -13.42 27.75 -5.54
N GLN A 23 -13.89 27.94 -6.78
CA GLN A 23 -14.01 26.87 -7.77
C GLN A 23 -12.66 26.26 -8.12
N ASP A 24 -11.64 27.08 -8.37
CA ASP A 24 -10.28 26.64 -8.68
C ASP A 24 -9.68 25.85 -7.50
N MET A 25 -9.80 26.36 -6.28
CA MET A 25 -9.35 25.67 -5.08
C MET A 25 -10.06 24.32 -4.88
N MET A 26 -11.37 24.25 -5.12
CA MET A 26 -12.11 22.98 -5.06
C MET A 26 -11.66 22.00 -6.15
N ALA A 27 -11.44 22.48 -7.38
CA ALA A 27 -10.96 21.67 -8.48
C ALA A 27 -9.56 21.10 -8.20
N LYS A 28 -8.66 21.96 -7.69
CA LYS A 28 -7.31 21.59 -7.28
C LYS A 28 -7.32 20.58 -6.14
N GLY A 29 -8.11 20.82 -5.08
CA GLY A 29 -8.24 19.87 -3.97
C GLY A 29 -8.77 18.50 -4.41
N ARG A 30 -9.74 18.45 -5.34
CA ARG A 30 -10.22 17.19 -5.94
C ARG A 30 -9.16 16.50 -6.80
N GLN A 31 -8.29 17.25 -7.45
CA GLN A 31 -7.20 16.68 -8.23
C GLN A 31 -6.11 16.11 -7.32
N GLU A 32 -5.69 16.87 -6.30
CA GLU A 32 -4.72 16.45 -5.29
C GLU A 32 -5.19 15.20 -4.57
N GLY A 33 -6.42 15.20 -4.03
CA GLY A 33 -6.98 14.02 -3.34
C GLY A 33 -7.07 12.77 -4.24
N ARG A 34 -7.34 12.93 -5.55
CA ARG A 34 -7.30 11.80 -6.49
C ARG A 34 -5.87 11.29 -6.73
N GLN A 35 -4.89 12.19 -6.78
CA GLN A 35 -3.49 11.81 -6.95
C GLN A 35 -2.95 11.10 -5.71
N GLU A 36 -3.22 11.64 -4.52
CA GLU A 36 -2.84 11.05 -3.24
C GLU A 36 -3.47 9.67 -3.06
N GLY A 37 -4.80 9.56 -3.23
CA GLY A 37 -5.50 8.27 -3.10
C GLY A 37 -5.01 7.22 -4.11
N ARG A 38 -4.63 7.63 -5.32
CA ARG A 38 -3.99 6.72 -6.29
C ARG A 38 -2.62 6.26 -5.83
N GLN A 39 -1.78 7.16 -5.31
CA GLN A 39 -0.44 6.80 -4.83
C GLN A 39 -0.50 5.88 -3.61
N GLU A 40 -1.38 6.16 -2.65
CA GLU A 40 -1.60 5.30 -1.48
C GLU A 40 -2.13 3.92 -1.90
N GLY A 41 -3.10 3.87 -2.81
CA GLY A 41 -3.63 2.63 -3.35
C GLY A 41 -2.58 1.77 -4.03
N ILE A 42 -1.69 2.37 -4.82
CA ILE A 42 -0.56 1.67 -5.47
C ILE A 42 0.39 1.11 -4.40
N LYS A 43 0.83 1.93 -3.43
CA LYS A 43 1.76 1.47 -2.38
C LYS A 43 1.18 0.32 -1.55
N LEU A 44 -0.10 0.43 -1.15
CA LEU A 44 -0.78 -0.63 -0.41
C LEU A 44 -0.93 -1.91 -1.25
N GLY A 45 -1.25 -1.77 -2.54
CA GLY A 45 -1.35 -2.88 -3.47
C GLY A 45 -0.01 -3.59 -3.69
N GLU A 46 1.07 -2.84 -3.87
CA GLU A 46 2.43 -3.39 -3.99
C GLU A 46 2.86 -4.12 -2.72
N GLN A 47 2.62 -3.55 -1.54
CA GLN A 47 2.97 -4.20 -0.27
C GLN A 47 2.19 -5.51 -0.08
N ARG A 48 0.87 -5.49 -0.29
CA ARG A 48 0.03 -6.70 -0.18
C ARG A 48 0.43 -7.76 -1.21
N GLY A 49 0.63 -7.36 -2.46
CA GLY A 49 1.04 -8.25 -3.53
C GLY A 49 2.39 -8.92 -3.25
N ARG A 50 3.37 -8.18 -2.72
CA ARG A 50 4.66 -8.75 -2.30
C ARG A 50 4.50 -9.78 -1.19
N GLN A 51 3.70 -9.48 -0.16
CA GLN A 51 3.46 -10.41 0.96
C GLN A 51 2.72 -11.68 0.50
N GLU A 52 1.65 -11.52 -0.28
CA GLU A 52 0.84 -12.64 -0.79
C GLU A 52 1.66 -13.55 -1.71
N GLU A 53 2.45 -12.99 -2.62
CA GLU A 53 3.30 -13.77 -3.52
C GLU A 53 4.43 -14.48 -2.77
N ALA A 54 5.08 -13.80 -1.81
CA ALA A 54 6.11 -14.42 -0.98
C ALA A 54 5.55 -15.61 -0.19
N ALA A 55 4.37 -15.44 0.44
CA ALA A 55 3.68 -16.51 1.16
C ALA A 55 3.32 -17.68 0.23
N TYR A 56 2.76 -17.38 -0.95
CA TYR A 56 2.41 -18.38 -1.95
C TYR A 56 3.64 -19.18 -2.39
N MET A 57 4.74 -18.51 -2.69
CA MET A 57 5.98 -19.14 -3.15
C MET A 57 6.61 -20.02 -2.08
N LEU A 58 6.68 -19.55 -0.83
CA LEU A 58 7.19 -20.36 0.29
C LEU A 58 6.33 -21.61 0.50
N LEU A 59 5.00 -21.48 0.52
CA LEU A 59 4.09 -22.63 0.66
C LEU A 59 4.23 -23.63 -0.49
N LYS A 60 4.37 -23.14 -1.72
CA LYS A 60 4.60 -23.97 -2.90
C LYS A 60 5.92 -24.75 -2.80
N GLN A 61 6.98 -24.12 -2.29
CA GLN A 61 8.28 -24.76 -2.07
C GLN A 61 8.22 -25.77 -0.93
N MET A 62 7.62 -25.43 0.21
CA MET A 62 7.38 -26.35 1.33
C MET A 62 6.60 -27.58 0.88
N ARG A 63 5.53 -27.40 0.09
CA ARG A 63 4.74 -28.52 -0.43
C ARG A 63 5.57 -29.47 -1.30
N ARG A 64 6.51 -28.93 -2.09
CA ARG A 64 7.38 -29.71 -2.95
C ARG A 64 8.45 -30.47 -2.16
N LYS A 65 9.02 -29.86 -1.12
CA LYS A 65 10.12 -30.44 -0.32
C LYS A 65 9.62 -31.41 0.75
N PHE A 66 8.54 -31.05 1.45
CA PHE A 66 8.05 -31.76 2.63
C PHE A 66 6.76 -32.55 2.40
N GLY A 67 6.13 -32.44 1.22
CA GLY A 67 4.86 -33.10 0.91
C GLY A 67 3.64 -32.25 1.29
N PRO A 68 2.44 -32.85 1.49
CA PRO A 68 1.23 -32.11 1.80
C PRO A 68 1.40 -31.14 2.98
N THR A 69 1.17 -29.85 2.72
CA THR A 69 1.31 -28.79 3.73
C THR A 69 0.07 -28.77 4.64
N PRO A 70 0.21 -29.00 5.96
CA PRO A 70 -0.92 -28.93 6.90
C PRO A 70 -1.55 -27.53 6.94
N GLU A 71 -2.85 -27.45 7.26
CA GLU A 71 -3.59 -26.17 7.27
C GLU A 71 -2.96 -25.12 8.19
N TRP A 72 -2.49 -25.52 9.37
CA TRP A 72 -1.83 -24.62 10.31
C TRP A 72 -0.57 -23.95 9.72
N VAL A 73 0.15 -24.63 8.83
CA VAL A 73 1.31 -24.07 8.12
C VAL A 73 0.85 -23.03 7.11
N VAL A 74 -0.24 -23.31 6.38
CA VAL A 74 -0.84 -22.39 5.42
C VAL A 74 -1.30 -21.10 6.10
N GLU A 75 -2.03 -21.22 7.21
CA GLU A 75 -2.51 -20.10 8.00
C GLU A 75 -1.34 -19.27 8.57
N LYS A 76 -0.33 -19.95 9.14
CA LYS A 76 0.85 -19.28 9.69
C LYS A 76 1.63 -18.51 8.62
N VAL A 77 1.81 -19.07 7.43
CA VAL A 77 2.55 -18.40 6.35
C VAL A 77 1.76 -17.22 5.76
N ARG A 78 0.44 -17.37 5.57
CA ARG A 78 -0.40 -16.29 5.01
C ARG A 78 -0.62 -15.11 5.96
N SER A 79 -0.57 -15.34 7.27
CA SER A 79 -0.74 -14.29 8.28
C SER A 79 0.57 -13.58 8.64
N ALA A 80 1.71 -14.13 8.25
CA ALA A 80 3.02 -13.53 8.50
C ALA A 80 3.25 -12.29 7.64
N ASN A 81 3.96 -11.32 8.20
CA ASN A 81 4.44 -10.17 7.44
C ASN A 81 5.60 -10.58 6.51
N LEU A 82 5.95 -9.70 5.59
CA LEU A 82 6.94 -10.00 4.56
C LEU A 82 8.34 -10.33 5.13
N GLU A 83 8.79 -9.62 6.15
CA GLU A 83 10.10 -9.84 6.78
C GLU A 83 10.19 -11.22 7.42
N THR A 84 9.13 -11.66 8.11
CA THR A 84 9.05 -13.01 8.66
C THR A 84 9.07 -14.08 7.56
N ILE A 85 8.39 -13.84 6.43
CA ILE A 85 8.41 -14.77 5.29
C ILE A 85 9.80 -14.82 4.64
N GLU A 86 10.53 -13.70 4.58
CA GLU A 86 11.91 -13.66 4.09
C GLU A 86 12.84 -14.50 4.97
N ILE A 87 12.75 -14.37 6.30
CA ILE A 87 13.51 -15.21 7.26
C ILE A 87 13.20 -16.70 7.06
N TRP A 88 11.91 -17.05 6.94
CA TRP A 88 11.52 -18.45 6.68
C TRP A 88 11.99 -18.95 5.31
N SER A 89 12.08 -18.07 4.32
CA SER A 89 12.59 -18.42 2.99
C SER A 89 14.08 -18.75 3.04
N ASP A 90 14.86 -18.03 3.85
CA ASP A 90 16.27 -18.34 4.08
C ASP A 90 16.44 -19.68 4.84
N ASN A 91 15.65 -19.89 5.90
CA ASN A 91 15.66 -21.14 6.65
C ASN A 91 15.24 -22.35 5.79
N PHE A 92 14.31 -22.16 4.86
CA PHE A 92 13.81 -23.22 3.98
C PHE A 92 14.92 -23.93 3.20
N VAL A 93 15.97 -23.20 2.81
CA VAL A 93 17.11 -23.74 2.04
C VAL A 93 17.71 -24.95 2.75
N PHE A 94 17.87 -24.88 4.07
CA PHE A 94 18.58 -25.88 4.87
C PHE A 94 17.65 -26.80 5.68
N ALA A 95 16.40 -26.39 5.91
CA ALA A 95 15.45 -27.12 6.74
C ALA A 95 15.08 -28.51 6.17
N ASN A 96 14.97 -29.52 7.04
CA ASN A 96 14.48 -30.87 6.70
C ASN A 96 13.01 -31.08 7.09
N SER A 97 12.40 -30.10 7.75
CA SER A 97 11.00 -30.12 8.16
C SER A 97 10.39 -28.72 8.16
N VAL A 98 9.05 -28.62 8.11
CA VAL A 98 8.35 -27.33 8.26
C VAL A 98 8.66 -26.65 9.60
N ASN A 99 8.92 -27.43 10.65
CA ASN A 99 9.25 -26.89 11.97
C ASN A 99 10.62 -26.22 11.97
N GLU A 100 11.61 -26.78 11.28
CA GLU A 100 12.94 -26.16 11.11
C GLU A 100 12.88 -24.87 10.29
N VAL A 101 11.95 -24.76 9.33
CA VAL A 101 11.74 -23.49 8.61
C VAL A 101 11.33 -22.37 9.56
N PHE A 102 10.46 -22.69 10.51
CA PHE A 102 9.95 -21.75 11.50
C PHE A 102 10.83 -21.58 12.73
N ALA A 103 11.96 -22.28 12.82
CA ALA A 103 12.94 -22.09 13.87
C ALA A 103 13.68 -20.78 13.60
N SER A 104 13.28 -19.72 14.30
CA SER A 104 13.85 -18.37 14.22
C SER A 104 14.13 -17.89 15.64
#